data_AF-A0AA95K169-F1
#
_entry.id   AF-A0AA95K169-F1
#
_cell.length_a   1.000
_cell.length_b   1.000
_cell.length_c   1.000
_cell.angle_alpha   90.00
_cell.angle_beta   90.00
_cell.angle_gamma   90.00
#
_symmetry.space_group_name_H-M   'P 1'
#
loop_
_entity.id
_entity.type
_entity.pdbx_description
1 polymer ?
#
loop_
_entity_poly.entity_id
_entity_poly.type
_entity_poly.pdbx_seq_one_letter_code
_entity_poly.pdbx_strand_id
1 'polypeptide(L)' 'MFKFELNQEVKILVSDEEGNIKGRADYVNSDNQYLLCYKAADGRAVDKWLYEDEISLLTPDSKKCDEYDL' A
#
# COMPACT_ATOMS: atom_id res chain seq x y z
N MET A 1 -2.24 -4.10 17.61
CA MET A 1 -3.15 -3.14 16.95
C MET A 1 -2.65 -2.97 15.53
N PHE A 2 -3.54 -2.91 14.54
CA PHE A 2 -3.14 -2.74 13.15
C PHE A 2 -2.77 -1.28 12.85
N LYS A 3 -1.69 -1.07 12.10
CA LYS A 3 -1.28 0.26 11.61
C LYS A 3 -2.11 0.75 10.41
N PHE A 4 -2.56 -0.18 9.56
CA PHE A 4 -3.39 0.12 8.40
C PHE A 4 -4.80 -0.45 8.55
N GLU A 5 -5.77 0.22 7.92
CA GLU A 5 -7.19 -0.12 7.90
C GLU A 5 -7.58 -0.87 6.63
N LEU A 6 -8.70 -1.60 6.68
CA LEU A 6 -9.29 -2.21 5.47
C LEU A 6 -9.73 -1.11 4.49
N ASN A 7 -9.61 -1.41 3.19
CA ASN A 7 -9.82 -0.49 2.07
C ASN A 7 -8.91 0.74 2.06
N GLN A 8 -7.87 0.78 2.88
CA GLN A 8 -6.90 1.86 2.85
C GLN A 8 -5.94 1.70 1.66
N GLU A 9 -5.65 2.82 0.99
CA GLU A 9 -4.62 2.87 -0.05
C GLU A 9 -3.23 2.94 0.56
N VAL A 10 -2.35 2.10 0.04
CA VAL A 10 -0.96 1.96 0.49
C VAL A 10 -0.05 1.76 -0.72
N LYS A 11 1.24 1.99 -0.49
CA LYS A 11 2.30 1.79 -1.47
C LYS A 11 3.20 0.65 -1.02
N ILE A 12 3.52 -0.27 -1.93
CA ILE A 12 4.53 -1.31 -1.75
C ILE A 12 5.90 -0.67 -1.92
N LEU A 13 6.74 -0.74 -0.88
CA LEU A 13 7.98 0.04 -0.83
C LEU A 13 9.02 -0.41 -1.87
N VAL A 14 9.08 -1.71 -2.19
CA VAL A 14 10.12 -2.25 -3.07
C VAL A 14 9.84 -2.02 -4.55
N SER A 15 8.56 -1.98 -4.95
CA SER A 15 8.14 -1.92 -6.35
C SER A 15 7.49 -0.60 -6.75
N ASP A 16 7.26 0.29 -5.78
CA ASP A 16 6.45 1.50 -5.91
C ASP A 16 5.00 1.24 -6.38
N GLU A 17 4.54 -0.01 -6.35
CA GLU A 17 3.18 -0.37 -6.72
C GLU A 17 2.18 0.06 -5.65
N GLU A 18 1.03 0.54 -6.08
CA GLU A 18 -0.01 1.05 -5.19
C GLU A 18 -1.21 0.09 -5.19
N GLY A 19 -1.82 -0.07 -4.03
CA GLY A 19 -2.91 -1.01 -3.83
C GLY A 19 -3.75 -0.70 -2.61
N ASN A 20 -4.74 -1.57 -2.38
CA ASN A 20 -5.69 -1.42 -1.29
C ASN A 20 -5.63 -2.62 -0.34
N ILE A 21 -5.72 -2.35 0.97
CA ILE A 21 -5.80 -3.40 1.99
C ILE A 21 -7.14 -4.13 1.90
N LYS A 22 -7.14 -5.43 1.57
CA LYS A 22 -8.34 -6.30 1.60
C LYS A 22 -8.45 -7.15 2.85
N GLY A 23 -7.34 -7.36 3.56
CA GLY A 23 -7.29 -8.24 4.73
C GLY A 23 -6.20 -7.83 5.70
N ARG A 24 -6.38 -8.19 6.97
CA ARG A 24 -5.42 -7.99 8.05
C ARG A 24 -5.30 -9.27 8.85
N ALA A 25 -4.08 -9.65 9.19
CA ALA A 25 -3.80 -10.85 9.98
C ALA A 25 -2.84 -10.51 11.11
N ASP A 26 -3.22 -10.91 12.33
CA ASP A 26 -2.42 -10.80 13.54
C ASP A 26 -1.80 -12.16 13.85
N TYR A 27 -0.55 -12.17 14.32
CA TYR A 27 0.24 -13.37 14.54
C TYR A 27 0.88 -13.34 15.93
N VAL A 28 0.96 -14.52 16.57
CA VAL A 28 1.52 -14.63 17.94
C VAL A 28 3.01 -14.29 18.00
N ASN A 29 3.77 -14.61 16.94
CA ASN A 29 5.24 -14.52 16.92
C ASN A 29 5.78 -13.75 15.70
N SER A 30 4.97 -12.88 15.09
CA SER A 30 5.35 -12.11 13.90
C SER A 30 4.59 -10.79 13.87
N ASP A 31 5.14 -9.82 13.15
CA ASP A 31 4.44 -8.57 12.86
C ASP A 31 3.16 -8.82 12.06
N ASN A 32 2.23 -7.86 12.14
CA ASN A 32 0.99 -7.87 11.37
C ASN A 32 1.28 -8.04 9.88
N GLN A 33 0.43 -8.80 9.21
CA GLN A 33 0.42 -8.85 7.75
C GLN A 33 -0.86 -8.29 7.17
N TYR A 34 -0.74 -7.84 5.93
CA TYR A 34 -1.78 -7.17 5.17
C TYR A 34 -1.93 -7.80 3.79
N LEU A 35 -3.15 -8.15 3.41
CA LEU A 35 -3.46 -8.63 2.07
C LEU A 35 -3.74 -7.42 1.18
N LEU A 36 -2.84 -7.12 0.25
CA LEU A 36 -3.03 -6.05 -0.73
C LEU A 36 -3.60 -6.61 -2.02
N CYS A 37 -4.55 -5.89 -2.62
CA CYS A 37 -4.89 -5.99 -4.03
C CYS A 37 -4.31 -4.81 -4.79
N TYR A 38 -3.50 -5.08 -5.80
CA TYR A 38 -2.83 -4.08 -6.61
C TYR A 38 -2.72 -4.55 -8.06
N LYS A 39 -2.40 -3.62 -8.94
CA LYS A 39 -2.03 -3.92 -10.32
C LYS A 39 -0.51 -4.03 -10.38
N ALA A 40 -0.01 -5.21 -10.70
CA ALA A 40 1.42 -5.42 -10.87
C ALA A 40 1.95 -4.68 -12.11
N ALA A 41 3.27 -4.46 -12.19
CA ALA A 41 3.93 -3.79 -13.31
C ALA A 41 3.64 -4.43 -14.69
N ASP A 42 3.35 -5.73 -14.73
CA ASP A 42 2.96 -6.45 -15.95
C ASP A 42 1.47 -6.34 -16.30
N GLY A 43 0.72 -5.56 -15.53
CA GLY A 43 -0.70 -5.25 -15.76
C GLY A 43 -1.68 -6.24 -15.14
N ARG A 44 -1.23 -7.29 -14.45
CA ARG A 44 -2.13 -8.25 -13.79
C ARG A 44 -2.66 -7.71 -12.47
N ALA A 45 -3.89 -8.06 -12.14
CA ALA A 45 -4.40 -7.93 -10.78
C ALA A 45 -3.75 -9.01 -9.89
N VAL A 46 -3.19 -8.60 -8.76
CA VAL A 46 -2.50 -9.48 -7.81
C VAL A 46 -3.03 -9.23 -6.41
N ASP A 47 -3.32 -10.33 -5.70
CA ASP A 47 -3.55 -10.33 -4.27
C ASP A 47 -2.31 -10.94 -3.59
N LYS A 48 -1.66 -10.21 -2.66
CA LYS A 48 -0.46 -10.68 -1.95
C LYS A 48 -0.44 -10.23 -0.50
N TRP A 49 -0.05 -11.14 0.41
CA TRP A 49 0.24 -10.82 1.80
C TRP A 49 1.63 -10.18 1.91
N LEU A 50 1.70 -9.05 2.60
CA LEU A 50 2.92 -8.29 2.91
C LEU A 50 2.98 -7.98 4.40
N TYR A 51 4.19 -7.86 4.93
CA TYR A 51 4.44 -7.41 6.30
C TYR A 51 4.19 -5.90 6.45
N GLU A 52 3.95 -5.47 7.69
CA GLU A 52 3.69 -4.06 8.03
C GLU A 52 4.80 -3.09 7.57
N ASP A 53 6.05 -3.56 7.49
CA ASP A 53 7.23 -2.80 7.11
C ASP A 53 7.52 -2.82 5.59
N GLU A 54 6.81 -3.63 4.81
CA GLU A 54 6.93 -3.68 3.34
C GLU A 54 6.04 -2.63 2.64
N ILE A 55 5.19 -1.93 3.40
CA ILE A 55 4.19 -0.99 2.87
C ILE A 55 4.21 0.35 3.61
N SER A 56 3.82 1.42 2.92
CA SER A 56 3.64 2.74 3.52
C SER A 56 2.27 3.33 3.18
N LEU A 57 1.87 4.34 3.96
CA LEU A 57 0.76 5.20 3.58
C LEU A 57 1.03 5.79 2.20
N LEU A 58 0.01 5.75 1.34
CA LEU A 58 0.04 6.53 0.12
C LEU A 58 -0.18 7.99 0.52
N THR A 59 0.90 8.76 0.65
CA THR A 59 0.79 10.21 0.79
C THR A 59 0.46 10.80 -0.59
N PRO A 60 -0.52 11.71 -0.71
CA PRO A 60 -0.67 12.46 -1.94
C PRO A 60 0.67 13.14 -2.26
N ASP A 61 1.22 12.88 -3.44
CA ASP A 61 2.45 13.52 -3.87
C ASP A 61 2.31 15.03 -3.69
N SER A 62 3.23 15.62 -2.92
CA SER A 62 3.34 17.06 -2.73
C SER A 62 3.91 17.74 -3.99
N LYS A 63 3.38 17.44 -5.19
CA LYS A 63 3.66 18.20 -6.42
C LYS A 63 2.48 18.19 -7.40
N LYS A 64 1.66 19.23 -7.31
CA LYS A 64 1.10 19.97 -8.45
C LYS A 64 0.62 21.36 -8.03
N CYS A 65 1.56 22.19 -7.59
CA CYS A 65 1.38 23.66 -7.52
C CYS A 65 2.63 24.34 -8.10
N ASP A 66 3.09 23.88 -9.27
CA ASP A 66 3.96 24.66 -10.14
C ASP A 66 3.25 24.68 -11.50
N GLU A 67 3.11 25.87 -12.09
CA GLU A 67 2.46 26.16 -13.39
C GLU A 67 0.95 26.51 -13.35
N TYR A 68 0.67 27.68 -12.78
CA TYR A 68 -0.11 28.70 -13.51
C TYR A 68 0.62 30.04 -13.35
N ASP A 69 1.63 30.27 -14.18
CA ASP A 69 2.01 31.62 -14.59
C ASP A 69 1.09 32.00 -15.77
N LEU A 70 0.08 32.82 -15.50
CA LEU A 70 -0.49 33.83 -16.41
C LEU A 70 -1.27 34.88 -15.60
#